data_AF-A0A3C0FQ67-F1
#
_entry.id   AF-A0A3C0FQ67-F1
#
_cell.length_a   1.000
_cell.length_b   1.000
_cell.length_c   1.000
_cell.angle_alpha   90.00
_cell.angle_beta   90.00
_cell.angle_gamma   90.00
#
_symmetry.space_group_name_H-M   'P 1'
#
loop_
_entity.id
_entity.type
_entity.pdbx_description
1 polymer ?
#
loop_
_entity_poly.entity_id
_entity_poly.type
_entity_poly.pdbx_seq_one_letter_code
_entity_poly.pdbx_strand_id
1 'polypeptide(L)'
;MNEQLHALVESTLAKGVGARVFPLRWDNRRIWVKQSVRAKHKVWHRVQRFAANITGIQLLRPTVSPGGQAGLESEAATLRKLAQVGVLVPDLIDVADHWIAIGDNGRILKNCIEDDVLKGDDNAVRAYVVDAGKALARLHGEGVAHGAPLLRNMTLRDDGQIGFIDFEE
;
A
#
# COMPACT_ATOMS: atom_id res chain seq x y z
N MET A 1 15.45 -13.05 3.21
CA MET A 1 15.77 -12.51 1.87
C MET A 1 16.00 -13.68 0.94
N ASN A 2 15.23 -13.74 -0.15
CA ASN A 2 15.32 -14.77 -1.17
C ASN A 2 16.33 -14.31 -2.24
N GLU A 3 17.50 -14.94 -2.30
CA GLU A 3 18.62 -14.51 -3.16
C GLU A 3 18.24 -14.45 -4.65
N GLN A 4 17.38 -15.35 -5.12
CA GLN A 4 16.97 -15.39 -6.52
C GLN A 4 16.00 -14.25 -6.85
N LEU A 5 15.04 -13.96 -5.96
CA LEU A 5 14.17 -12.80 -6.11
C LEU A 5 14.98 -11.51 -6.05
N HIS A 6 15.93 -11.42 -5.12
CA HIS A 6 16.79 -10.27 -4.99
C HIS A 6 17.56 -10.01 -6.30
N ALA A 7 18.24 -11.02 -6.85
CA ALA A 7 18.94 -10.89 -8.12
C ALA A 7 18.01 -10.48 -9.29
N LEU A 8 16.78 -11.00 -9.33
CA LEU A 8 15.80 -10.62 -10.35
C LEU A 8 15.40 -9.15 -10.23
N VAL A 9 15.12 -8.67 -9.02
CA VAL A 9 14.73 -7.27 -8.79
C VAL A 9 15.89 -6.34 -9.12
N GLU A 10 17.10 -6.61 -8.61
CA GLU A 10 18.30 -5.82 -8.90
C GLU A 10 18.61 -5.75 -10.40
N SER A 11 18.54 -6.88 -11.12
CA SER A 11 18.74 -6.91 -12.57
C SER A 11 17.69 -6.09 -13.34
N THR A 12 16.47 -5.99 -12.79
CA THR A 12 15.39 -5.20 -13.38
C THR A 12 15.59 -3.71 -13.10
N LEU A 13 16.02 -3.36 -11.89
CA LEU A 13 16.37 -1.99 -11.53
C LEU A 13 17.54 -1.47 -12.36
N ALA A 14 18.57 -2.30 -12.57
CA ALA A 14 19.72 -1.98 -13.41
C ALA A 14 19.35 -1.72 -14.88
N LYS A 15 18.25 -2.29 -15.37
CA LYS A 15 17.70 -2.02 -16.71
C LYS A 15 16.97 -0.66 -16.82
N GLY A 16 16.87 0.10 -15.73
CA GLY A 16 16.40 1.48 -15.74
C GLY A 16 14.89 1.66 -15.56
N VAL A 17 14.24 0.80 -14.77
CA VAL A 17 12.82 1.00 -14.42
C VAL A 17 12.67 2.27 -13.54
N GLY A 18 12.27 3.38 -14.17
CA GLY A 18 12.10 4.67 -13.50
C GLY A 18 10.82 4.80 -12.65
N ALA A 19 9.91 3.82 -12.74
CA ALA A 19 8.69 3.82 -11.96
C ALA A 19 8.95 3.42 -10.50
N ARG A 20 8.47 4.21 -9.55
CA ARG A 20 8.58 3.92 -8.10
C ARG A 20 7.98 2.56 -7.74
N VAL A 21 6.88 2.20 -8.40
CA VAL A 21 6.19 0.91 -8.21
C VAL A 21 6.06 0.26 -9.57
N PHE A 22 6.48 -1.00 -9.69
CA PHE A 22 6.38 -1.73 -10.95
C PHE A 22 6.06 -3.21 -10.71
N PRO A 23 5.34 -3.85 -11.65
CA PRO A 23 5.01 -5.26 -11.55
C PRO A 23 6.19 -6.14 -11.99
N LEU A 24 6.33 -7.30 -11.34
CA LEU A 24 7.20 -8.40 -11.76
C LEU A 24 6.44 -9.73 -11.68
N ARG A 25 6.94 -10.75 -12.38
CA ARG A 25 6.51 -12.13 -12.17
C ARG A 25 7.58 -12.86 -11.37
N TRP A 26 7.18 -13.46 -10.26
CA TRP A 26 8.02 -14.27 -9.39
C TRP A 26 7.22 -15.47 -8.92
N ASP A 27 7.82 -16.67 -8.91
CA ASP A 27 7.17 -17.91 -8.46
C ASP A 27 5.77 -18.14 -9.07
N ASN A 28 5.67 -17.97 -10.39
CA ASN A 28 4.44 -18.05 -11.19
C ASN A 28 3.29 -17.10 -10.79
N ARG A 29 3.52 -16.15 -9.88
CA ARG A 29 2.55 -15.11 -9.48
C ARG A 29 3.06 -13.71 -9.85
N ARG A 30 2.12 -12.76 -9.90
CA ARG A 30 2.47 -11.34 -10.03
C ARG A 30 2.84 -10.80 -8.65
N ILE A 31 3.88 -9.98 -8.64
CA ILE A 31 4.35 -9.24 -7.47
C ILE A 31 4.49 -7.77 -7.85
N TRP A 32 4.47 -6.90 -6.86
CA TRP A 32 4.71 -5.47 -7.00
C TRP A 32 5.98 -5.11 -6.23
N VAL A 33 6.93 -4.49 -6.91
CA VAL A 33 8.14 -3.96 -6.28
C VAL A 33 7.94 -2.48 -6.03
N LYS A 34 8.04 -2.08 -4.76
CA LYS A 34 8.00 -0.67 -4.34
C LYS A 34 9.42 -0.23 -3.97
N GLN A 35 9.94 0.75 -4.72
CA GLN A 35 11.25 1.35 -4.47
C GLN A 35 11.17 2.42 -3.37
N SER A 36 12.23 2.53 -2.57
CA SER A 36 12.40 3.65 -1.66
C SER A 36 12.52 4.96 -2.46
N VAL A 37 11.81 5.98 -2.01
CA VAL A 37 12.05 7.34 -2.52
C VAL A 37 13.25 7.88 -1.76
N ARG A 38 14.31 8.31 -2.48
CA ARG A 38 15.36 9.14 -1.88
C ARG A 38 14.68 10.34 -1.23
N ALA A 39 14.79 10.48 0.08
CA ALA A 39 14.31 11.66 0.78
C ALA A 39 14.96 12.88 0.12
N LYS A 40 14.18 13.66 -0.63
CA LYS A 40 14.62 14.98 -1.09
C LYS A 40 14.64 15.86 0.15
N HIS A 41 15.70 15.74 0.94
CA HIS A 41 15.96 16.57 2.10
C HIS A 41 15.91 18.04 1.68
N LYS A 42 14.85 18.74 2.07
CA LYS A 42 14.86 20.19 2.12
C LYS A 42 14.91 20.58 3.59
N VAL A 43 16.02 21.21 3.94
CA VAL A 43 16.38 21.97 5.15
C VAL A 43 15.21 22.71 5.84
N TRP A 44 14.12 22.96 5.13
CA TRP A 44 12.86 23.56 5.56
C TRP A 44 12.20 22.91 6.80
N HIS A 45 12.30 21.59 6.98
CA HIS A 45 11.57 20.92 8.05
C HIS A 45 12.18 21.12 9.45
N ARG A 46 13.46 21.49 9.56
CA ARG A 46 14.06 21.87 10.85
C ARG A 46 13.48 23.18 11.37
N VAL A 47 13.22 24.13 10.46
CA VAL A 47 12.57 25.41 10.78
C VAL A 47 11.13 25.18 11.19
N GLN A 48 10.42 24.28 10.51
CA GLN A 48 9.03 23.96 10.82
C GLN A 48 8.87 23.22 12.17
N ARG A 49 9.80 22.32 12.51
CA ARG A 49 9.84 21.63 13.82
C ARG A 49 10.16 22.59 14.97
N PHE A 50 10.99 23.60 14.72
CA PHE A 50 11.24 24.68 15.68
C PHE A 50 9.99 25.54 15.89
N ALA A 51 9.26 25.88 14.82
CA ALA A 51 8.00 26.62 14.91
C ALA A 51 6.88 25.84 15.64
N ALA A 52 6.74 24.52 15.40
CA ALA A 52 5.75 23.70 16.09
C ALA A 52 6.01 23.55 17.60
N ASN A 53 7.28 23.53 18.01
CA ASN A 53 7.64 23.51 19.43
C ASN A 53 7.36 24.84 20.15
N ILE A 54 7.34 25.97 19.43
CA ILE A 54 6.99 27.28 19.99
C ILE A 54 5.47 27.44 20.14
N THR A 55 4.67 26.83 19.25
CA THR A 55 3.20 27.05 19.20
C THR A 55 2.37 26.00 19.94
N GLY A 56 2.92 24.85 20.33
CA GLY A 56 2.24 23.85 21.17
C GLY A 56 1.09 23.07 20.50
N ILE A 57 0.85 23.27 19.21
CA ILE A 57 -0.24 22.60 18.45
C ILE A 57 0.26 21.26 17.92
N GLN A 58 -0.18 20.15 18.54
CA GLN A 58 0.17 18.78 18.14
C GLN A 58 -0.30 18.40 16.71
N LEU A 59 -1.30 19.11 16.18
CA LEU A 59 -1.87 18.93 14.84
C LEU A 59 -0.92 19.35 13.69
N LEU A 60 0.16 20.08 14.00
CA LEU A 60 1.14 20.55 13.01
C LEU A 60 2.37 19.64 12.92
N ARG A 61 2.37 18.48 13.60
CA ARG A 61 3.43 17.49 13.42
C ARG A 61 3.34 16.96 11.98
N PRO A 62 4.37 17.18 11.15
CA PRO A 62 4.39 16.56 9.85
C PRO A 62 4.44 15.04 10.07
N THR A 63 3.48 14.32 9.50
CA THR A 63 3.51 12.87 9.26
C THR A 63 4.54 12.58 8.17
N VAL A 64 5.79 12.97 8.42
CA VAL A 64 6.91 12.64 7.54
C VAL A 64 7.38 11.24 7.92
N SER A 65 6.86 10.25 7.18
CA SER A 65 7.52 8.96 7.06
C SER A 65 9.00 9.23 6.73
N PRO A 66 9.97 8.62 7.45
CA PRO A 66 11.38 9.02 7.39
C PRO A 66 12.02 8.96 6.00
N GLY A 67 11.35 8.41 4.99
CA GLY A 67 11.87 8.25 3.63
C GLY A 67 13.02 7.26 3.59
N GLY A 68 13.42 6.83 2.40
CA GLY A 68 14.49 5.84 2.26
C GLY A 68 14.15 4.48 2.90
N GLN A 69 15.17 3.81 3.41
CA GLN A 69 15.10 2.48 4.03
C GLN A 69 14.13 2.42 5.22
N ALA A 70 14.21 3.40 6.13
CA ALA A 70 13.35 3.42 7.32
C ALA A 70 11.85 3.55 6.96
N GLY A 71 11.53 4.25 5.87
CA GLY A 71 10.16 4.31 5.36
C GLY A 71 9.65 2.96 4.84
N LEU A 72 10.51 2.21 4.14
CA LEU A 72 10.19 0.87 3.67
C LEU A 72 10.05 -0.15 4.81
N GLU A 73 10.92 -0.08 5.81
CA GLU A 73 10.83 -0.93 7.00
C GLU A 73 9.53 -0.67 7.78
N SER A 74 9.13 0.60 7.91
CA SER A 74 7.85 0.98 8.51
C SER A 74 6.67 0.43 7.70
N GLU A 75 6.68 0.58 6.38
CA GLU A 75 5.62 0.05 5.50
C GLU A 75 5.54 -1.49 5.60
N ALA A 76 6.68 -2.18 5.59
CA ALA A 76 6.76 -3.62 5.78
C ALA A 76 6.23 -4.05 7.16
N ALA A 77 6.55 -3.31 8.23
CA ALA A 77 6.04 -3.58 9.57
C ALA A 77 4.52 -3.40 9.66
N THR A 78 3.98 -2.34 9.06
CA THR A 78 2.54 -2.10 8.97
C THR A 78 1.82 -3.22 8.23
N LEU A 79 2.32 -3.65 7.06
CA LEU A 79 1.75 -4.78 6.32
C LEU A 79 1.75 -6.07 7.14
N ARG A 80 2.86 -6.37 7.84
CA ARG A 80 2.92 -7.55 8.72
C ARG A 80 1.89 -7.48 9.85
N LYS A 81 1.76 -6.32 10.50
CA LYS A 81 0.80 -6.12 11.60
C LYS A 81 -0.65 -6.29 11.11
N LEU A 82 -0.98 -5.71 9.97
CA LEU A 82 -2.31 -5.81 9.37
C LEU A 82 -2.65 -7.25 8.97
N ALA A 83 -1.71 -7.96 8.35
CA ALA A 83 -1.89 -9.37 8.00
C ALA A 83 -2.08 -10.26 9.24
N GLN A 84 -1.37 -9.98 10.34
CA GLN A 84 -1.48 -10.72 11.60
C GLN A 84 -2.85 -10.59 12.27
N VAL A 85 -3.51 -9.44 12.13
CA VAL A 85 -4.87 -9.22 12.65
C VAL A 85 -5.96 -9.58 11.62
N GLY A 86 -5.61 -10.38 10.60
CA GLY A 86 -6.57 -10.92 9.64
C GLY A 86 -7.04 -9.95 8.56
N VAL A 87 -6.41 -8.77 8.43
CA VAL A 87 -6.75 -7.85 7.35
C VAL A 87 -6.21 -8.38 6.03
N LEU A 88 -7.07 -8.34 5.00
CA LEU A 88 -6.74 -8.73 3.64
C LEU A 88 -5.88 -7.66 2.95
N VAL A 89 -4.59 -7.64 3.26
CA VAL A 89 -3.56 -6.79 2.64
C VAL A 89 -2.66 -7.61 1.70
N PRO A 90 -1.87 -6.96 0.81
CA PRO A 90 -0.83 -7.65 0.08
C PRO A 90 0.13 -8.38 1.04
N ASP A 91 0.48 -9.62 0.73
CA ASP A 91 1.50 -10.33 1.47
C ASP A 91 2.89 -9.73 1.21
N LEU A 92 3.68 -9.60 2.26
CA LEU A 92 5.06 -9.13 2.16
C LEU A 92 5.96 -10.31 1.77
N ILE A 93 6.50 -10.28 0.56
CA ILE A 93 7.31 -11.37 -0.01
C ILE A 93 8.77 -11.22 0.40
N ASP A 94 9.33 -10.02 0.24
CA ASP A 94 10.70 -9.75 0.67
C ASP A 94 10.93 -8.25 0.94
N VAL A 95 11.98 -7.97 1.72
CA VAL A 95 12.41 -6.63 2.10
C VAL A 95 13.91 -6.52 1.87
N ALA A 96 14.32 -5.50 1.11
CA ALA A 96 15.71 -5.13 0.89
C ALA A 96 15.94 -3.67 1.31
N ASP A 97 17.20 -3.24 1.29
CA ASP A 97 17.60 -1.90 1.77
C ASP A 97 16.88 -0.74 1.06
N HIS A 98 16.55 -0.92 -0.22
CA HIS A 98 16.00 0.15 -1.06
C HIS A 98 14.74 -0.25 -1.84
N TRP A 99 14.17 -1.42 -1.59
CA TRP A 99 12.89 -1.85 -2.14
C TRP A 99 12.19 -2.89 -1.25
N ILE A 100 10.87 -3.00 -1.39
CA ILE A 100 10.08 -4.12 -0.85
C ILE A 100 9.33 -4.80 -1.99
N ALA A 101 9.20 -6.12 -1.91
CA ALA A 101 8.39 -6.92 -2.80
C ALA A 101 7.13 -7.35 -2.06
N ILE A 102 5.97 -7.01 -2.61
CA ILE A 102 4.66 -7.38 -2.09
C ILE A 102 3.88 -8.18 -3.13
N GLY A 103 3.00 -9.05 -2.68
CA GLY A 103 2.14 -9.82 -3.56
C GLY A 103 1.09 -8.97 -4.25
N ASP A 104 0.51 -9.53 -5.32
CA ASP A 104 -0.69 -8.95 -5.92
C ASP A 104 -1.90 -9.12 -4.99
N ASN A 105 -2.66 -8.04 -4.77
CA ASN A 105 -3.87 -8.04 -3.93
C ASN A 105 -5.16 -8.01 -4.75
N GLY A 106 -5.05 -8.27 -6.05
CA GLY A 106 -6.18 -8.30 -6.98
C GLY A 106 -6.44 -6.96 -7.68
N ARG A 107 -7.58 -6.88 -8.36
CA ARG A 107 -7.92 -5.72 -9.20
C ARG A 107 -8.37 -4.56 -8.32
N ILE A 108 -8.00 -3.33 -8.68
CA ILE A 108 -8.51 -2.13 -7.99
C ILE A 108 -10.04 -2.09 -8.11
N LEU A 109 -10.72 -1.95 -6.97
CA LEU A 109 -12.19 -2.02 -6.90
C LEU A 109 -12.86 -0.91 -7.71
N LYS A 110 -12.29 0.31 -7.69
CA LYS A 110 -12.72 1.42 -8.55
C LYS A 110 -12.83 0.99 -10.02
N ASN A 111 -11.83 0.29 -10.55
CA ASN A 111 -11.81 -0.11 -11.95
C ASN A 111 -12.86 -1.19 -12.24
N CYS A 112 -13.10 -2.10 -11.29
CA CYS A 112 -14.15 -3.11 -11.41
C CYS A 112 -15.54 -2.47 -11.49
N ILE A 113 -15.79 -1.47 -10.63
CA ILE A 113 -17.03 -0.70 -10.65
C ILE A 113 -17.16 0.08 -11.96
N GLU A 114 -16.11 0.77 -12.41
CA GLU A 114 -16.14 1.52 -13.67
C GLU A 114 -16.45 0.63 -14.88
N ASP A 115 -15.86 -0.57 -14.95
CA ASP A 115 -16.13 -1.52 -16.02
C ASP A 115 -17.60 -1.97 -16.05
N ASP A 116 -18.21 -2.22 -14.89
CA ASP A 116 -19.59 -2.71 -14.81
C ASP A 116 -20.62 -1.58 -14.92
N VAL A 117 -20.26 -0.34 -14.54
CA VAL A 117 -21.03 0.87 -14.89
C VAL A 117 -21.09 1.04 -16.40
N LEU A 118 -19.97 0.88 -17.11
CA LEU A 118 -19.93 0.98 -18.58
C LEU A 118 -20.77 -0.10 -19.28
N LYS A 119 -20.96 -1.25 -18.63
CA LYS A 119 -21.84 -2.32 -19.12
C LYS A 119 -23.31 -2.13 -18.76
N GLY A 120 -23.63 -1.17 -17.89
CA GLY A 120 -24.98 -0.97 -17.36
C GLY A 120 -25.42 -2.05 -16.36
N ASP A 121 -24.48 -2.74 -15.70
CA ASP A 121 -24.78 -3.76 -14.70
C ASP A 121 -24.87 -3.14 -13.29
N ASP A 122 -26.00 -2.49 -13.02
CA ASP A 122 -26.26 -1.85 -11.72
C ASP A 122 -26.27 -2.85 -10.55
N ASN A 123 -26.56 -4.13 -10.82
CA ASN A 123 -26.57 -5.17 -9.80
C ASN A 123 -25.14 -5.53 -9.36
N ALA A 124 -24.22 -5.69 -10.31
CA ALA A 124 -22.81 -5.90 -10.01
C ALA A 124 -22.22 -4.70 -9.24
N VAL A 125 -22.52 -3.48 -9.69
CA VAL A 125 -22.08 -2.26 -9.01
C VAL A 125 -22.60 -2.20 -7.57
N ARG A 126 -23.89 -2.49 -7.35
CA ARG A 126 -24.46 -2.57 -5.99
C ARG A 126 -23.76 -3.62 -5.14
N ALA A 127 -23.46 -4.80 -5.70
CA ALA A 127 -22.77 -5.87 -4.99
C ALA A 127 -21.38 -5.41 -4.50
N TYR A 128 -20.58 -4.79 -5.36
CA TYR A 128 -19.26 -4.26 -4.98
C TYR A 128 -19.33 -3.25 -3.83
N VAL A 129 -20.31 -2.33 -3.87
CA VAL A 129 -20.48 -1.32 -2.80
C VAL A 129 -20.85 -1.97 -1.48
N VAL A 130 -21.76 -2.96 -1.52
CA VAL A 130 -22.16 -3.72 -0.33
C VAL A 130 -20.98 -4.50 0.25
N ASP A 131 -20.20 -5.16 -0.59
CA ASP A 131 -19.07 -5.98 -0.15
C ASP A 131 -17.90 -5.12 0.37
N ALA A 132 -17.66 -3.95 -0.22
CA ALA A 132 -16.74 -2.96 0.33
C ALA A 132 -17.18 -2.48 1.73
N GLY A 133 -18.47 -2.20 1.90
CA GLY A 133 -19.03 -1.82 3.21
C GLY A 133 -18.87 -2.92 4.27
N LYS A 134 -19.13 -4.18 3.90
CA LYS A 134 -18.92 -5.34 4.78
C LYS A 134 -17.44 -5.52 5.12
N ALA A 135 -16.54 -5.33 4.16
CA ALA A 135 -15.10 -5.43 4.38
C ALA A 135 -14.59 -4.33 5.33
N LEU A 136 -15.09 -3.10 5.20
CA LEU A 136 -14.77 -2.03 6.15
C LEU A 136 -15.33 -2.31 7.55
N ALA A 137 -16.54 -2.85 7.65
CA ALA A 137 -17.10 -3.23 8.93
C ALA A 137 -16.25 -4.30 9.63
N ARG A 138 -15.76 -5.31 8.88
CA ARG A 138 -14.81 -6.31 9.39
C ARG A 138 -13.49 -5.67 9.82
N LEU A 139 -12.91 -4.79 8.99
CA LEU A 139 -11.68 -4.07 9.31
C LEU A 139 -11.78 -3.33 10.65
N HIS A 140 -12.87 -2.57 10.84
CA HIS A 140 -13.13 -1.87 12.10
C HIS A 140 -13.41 -2.83 13.27
N GLY A 141 -14.03 -3.98 13.01
CA GLY A 141 -14.24 -5.04 13.98
C GLY A 141 -12.93 -5.60 14.56
N GLU A 142 -11.86 -5.62 13.76
CA GLU A 142 -10.50 -5.99 14.18
C GLU A 142 -9.75 -4.82 14.88
N GLY A 143 -10.42 -3.70 15.16
CA GLY A 143 -9.82 -2.53 15.80
C GLY A 143 -8.87 -1.74 14.91
N VAL A 144 -8.92 -1.96 13.59
CA VAL A 144 -8.09 -1.27 12.61
C VAL A 144 -8.92 -0.23 11.86
N ALA A 145 -8.39 0.99 11.71
CA ALA A 145 -8.93 1.98 10.79
C ALA A 145 -8.01 2.11 9.57
N HIS A 146 -8.59 2.32 8.39
CA HIS A 146 -7.80 2.54 7.16
C HIS A 146 -7.26 3.98 7.03
N GLY A 147 -7.93 4.96 7.65
CA GLY A 147 -7.65 6.40 7.49
C GLY A 147 -8.21 7.01 6.20
N ALA A 148 -8.02 6.33 5.05
CA ALA A 148 -8.52 6.79 3.75
C ALA A 148 -9.08 5.63 2.87
N PRO A 149 -10.24 5.03 3.24
CA PRO A 149 -10.81 3.86 2.55
C PRO A 149 -11.52 4.20 1.23
N LEU A 150 -10.78 4.80 0.29
CA LEU A 150 -11.28 5.13 -1.04
C LEU A 150 -11.34 3.88 -1.92
N LEU A 151 -12.25 3.82 -2.90
CA LEU A 151 -12.37 2.66 -3.82
C LEU A 151 -11.09 2.34 -4.61
N ARG A 152 -10.18 3.31 -4.76
CA ARG A 152 -8.86 3.11 -5.37
C ARG A 152 -7.86 2.39 -4.45
N ASN A 153 -8.11 2.43 -3.14
CA ASN A 153 -7.33 1.79 -2.08
C ASN A 153 -7.96 0.46 -1.63
N MET A 154 -8.99 0.00 -2.33
CA MET A 154 -9.61 -1.31 -2.14
C MET A 154 -9.35 -2.17 -3.37
N THR A 155 -9.22 -3.47 -3.15
CA THR A 155 -8.99 -4.44 -4.23
C THR A 155 -9.99 -5.58 -4.18
N LEU A 156 -10.43 -6.05 -5.34
CA LEU A 156 -11.17 -7.29 -5.50
C LEU A 156 -10.15 -8.42 -5.76
N ARG A 157 -9.99 -9.31 -4.78
CA ARG A 157 -9.11 -10.47 -4.84
C ARG A 157 -9.73 -11.58 -5.69
N ASP A 158 -8.91 -12.53 -6.13
CA ASP A 158 -9.34 -13.64 -6.99
C ASP A 158 -10.36 -14.57 -6.30
N ASP A 159 -10.37 -14.59 -4.97
CA ASP A 159 -11.36 -15.31 -4.14
C ASP A 159 -12.68 -14.53 -3.96
N GLY A 160 -12.83 -13.37 -4.61
CA GLY A 160 -13.99 -12.49 -4.53
C GLY A 160 -14.02 -11.61 -3.28
N GLN A 161 -13.03 -11.69 -2.39
CA GLN A 161 -13.00 -10.87 -1.18
C GLN A 161 -12.41 -9.48 -1.45
N ILE A 162 -12.88 -8.50 -0.69
CA ILE A 162 -12.32 -7.15 -0.71
C ILE A 162 -11.10 -7.07 0.20
N GLY A 163 -9.96 -6.71 -0.38
CA GLY A 163 -8.73 -6.34 0.31
C GLY A 163 -8.50 -4.83 0.33
N PHE A 164 -7.44 -4.43 1.05
CA PHE A 164 -7.06 -3.05 1.25
C PHE A 164 -5.58 -2.82 0.94
N ILE A 165 -5.27 -1.64 0.43
CA ILE A 165 -3.91 -1.17 0.13
C ILE A 165 -3.76 0.29 0.59
N ASP A 166 -2.52 0.76 0.77
CA ASP A 166 -2.21 2.16 1.09
C ASP A 166 -2.97 2.70 2.34
N PHE A 167 -2.74 2.05 3.48
CA PHE A 167 -3.22 2.49 4.79
C PHE A 167 -2.57 3.82 5.21
N GLU A 168 -3.36 4.70 5.84
CA GLU A 168 -2.85 5.92 6.50
C GLU A 168 -2.82 5.72 8.02
N GLU A 169 -1.80 6.30 8.69
CA GLU A 169 -1.56 6.22 10.15
C GLU A 169 -2.44 7.17 10.97
#